data_AF-A0A7V9AEU1-F1
#
_entry.id   AF-A0A7V9AEU1-F1
#
_cell.length_a   1.000
_cell.length_b   1.000
_cell.length_c   1.000
_cell.angle_alpha   90.00
_cell.angle_beta   90.00
_cell.angle_gamma   90.00
#
_symmetry.space_group_name_H-M   'P 1'
#
loop_
_entity.id
_entity.type
_entity.pdbx_description
1 polymer ?
#
loop_
_entity_poly.entity_id
_entity_poly.type
_entity_poly.pdbx_seq_one_letter_code
_entity_poly.pdbx_strand_id
1 'polypeptide(L)'
;RERALLGMCVADPKLGREVLGRIGDELLTPLGLRARDWLAGHLADPMEGIERDDEALVSVISAVVMSAGVEPASREAYDLNLMQLEQASLERRISELERSGADPPVELHRQRNLLAERIVRARS
;
A
#
# COMPACT_ATOMS: atom_id res chain seq x y z
N ARG A 1 5.13 4.51 -0.92
CA ARG A 1 3.70 4.51 -1.32
C ARG A 1 2.82 3.75 -0.33
N GLU A 2 3.23 2.57 0.15
CA GLU A 2 2.50 1.82 1.19
C GLU A 2 2.10 2.71 2.37
N ARG A 3 3.07 3.45 2.91
CA ARG A 3 2.84 4.45 3.96
C ARG A 3 1.75 5.48 3.64
N ALA A 4 1.70 5.99 2.42
CA ALA A 4 0.70 7.00 2.04
C ALA A 4 -0.70 6.38 1.99
N LEU A 5 -0.84 5.18 1.41
CA LEU A 5 -2.11 4.45 1.40
C LEU A 5 -2.61 4.14 2.81
N LEU A 6 -1.72 3.64 3.69
CA LEU A 6 -2.04 3.38 5.10
C LEU A 6 -2.35 4.70 5.85
N GLY A 7 -1.63 5.78 5.56
CA GLY A 7 -1.86 7.11 6.15
C GLY A 7 -3.22 7.69 5.77
N MET A 8 -3.68 7.47 4.54
CA MET A 8 -5.04 7.81 4.14
C MET A 8 -6.07 7.02 4.96
N CYS A 9 -5.85 5.71 5.16
CA CYS A 9 -6.74 4.88 5.96
C CYS A 9 -6.88 5.42 7.41
N VAL A 10 -5.77 5.91 7.98
CA VAL A 10 -5.76 6.59 9.29
C VAL A 10 -6.50 7.94 9.23
N ALA A 11 -6.35 8.71 8.15
CA ALA A 11 -7.00 10.00 7.98
C ALA A 11 -8.53 9.90 7.88
N ASP A 12 -9.07 8.81 7.32
CA ASP A 12 -10.50 8.47 7.38
C ASP A 12 -10.71 7.03 7.88
N PRO A 13 -10.87 6.81 9.20
CA PRO A 13 -11.05 5.47 9.77
C PRO A 13 -12.32 4.72 9.31
N LYS A 14 -13.31 5.40 8.73
CA LYS A 14 -14.51 4.74 8.20
C LYS A 14 -14.20 4.11 6.84
N LEU A 15 -13.66 4.91 5.93
CA LEU A 15 -13.26 4.45 4.60
C LEU A 15 -12.03 3.53 4.68
N GLY A 16 -11.09 3.84 5.56
CA GLY A 16 -9.87 3.07 5.81
C GLY A 16 -10.14 1.62 6.17
N ARG A 17 -11.18 1.32 6.96
CA ARG A 17 -11.55 -0.08 7.29
C ARG A 17 -11.94 -0.89 6.06
N GLU A 18 -12.71 -0.31 5.15
CA GLU A 18 -13.07 -0.96 3.89
C GLU A 18 -11.84 -1.17 3.01
N VAL A 19 -10.97 -0.15 2.93
CA VAL A 19 -9.78 -0.16 2.08
C VAL A 19 -8.75 -1.18 2.57
N LEU A 20 -8.46 -1.26 3.88
CA LEU A 20 -7.49 -2.19 4.44
C LEU A 20 -7.79 -3.65 4.05
N GLY A 21 -9.08 -4.03 4.04
CA GLY A 21 -9.50 -5.38 3.64
C GLY A 21 -9.35 -5.69 2.15
N ARG A 22 -9.09 -4.68 1.31
CA ARG A 22 -8.87 -4.84 -0.13
C ARG A 22 -7.39 -4.86 -0.52
N ILE A 23 -6.48 -4.52 0.39
CA ILE A 23 -5.04 -4.52 0.12
C ILE A 23 -4.53 -5.96 0.17
N GLY A 24 -4.22 -6.52 -0.99
CA GLY A 24 -3.57 -7.84 -1.10
C GLY A 24 -2.18 -7.87 -0.47
N ASP A 25 -1.81 -9.01 0.12
CA ASP A 25 -0.55 -9.14 0.86
C ASP A 25 0.68 -8.88 -0.03
N GLU A 26 0.59 -9.29 -1.29
CA GLU A 26 1.62 -9.13 -2.32
C GLU A 26 1.95 -7.66 -2.67
N LEU A 27 1.08 -6.73 -2.26
CA LEU A 27 1.24 -5.30 -2.49
C LEU A 27 2.08 -4.61 -1.41
N LEU A 28 2.30 -5.28 -0.28
CA LEU A 28 2.98 -4.72 0.87
C LEU A 28 4.33 -5.40 1.11
N THR A 29 5.25 -4.65 1.71
CA THR A 29 6.43 -5.23 2.35
C THR A 29 6.04 -5.98 3.63
N PRO A 30 6.88 -6.88 4.16
CA PRO A 30 6.62 -7.54 5.44
C PRO A 30 6.32 -6.58 6.60
N LEU A 31 7.01 -5.44 6.65
CA LEU A 31 6.73 -4.40 7.65
C LEU A 31 5.43 -3.65 7.36
N GLY A 32 5.11 -3.42 6.08
CA GLY A 32 3.82 -2.87 5.65
C GLY A 32 2.64 -3.77 6.01
N LEU A 33 2.79 -5.09 5.90
CA LEU A 33 1.78 -6.07 6.34
C LEU A 33 1.53 -5.98 7.84
N ARG A 34 2.59 -6.00 8.65
CA ARG A 34 2.48 -5.82 10.10
C ARG A 34 1.78 -4.50 10.45
N ALA A 35 2.10 -3.42 9.75
CA ALA A 35 1.43 -2.14 9.93
C ALA A 35 -0.06 -2.20 9.54
N ARG A 36 -0.42 -2.79 8.40
CA ARG A 36 -1.81 -2.98 7.97
C ARG A 36 -2.61 -3.78 8.99
N ASP A 37 -2.06 -4.91 9.44
CA ASP A 37 -2.71 -5.81 10.37
C ASP A 37 -2.92 -5.15 11.74
N TRP A 38 -1.94 -4.38 12.20
CA TRP A 38 -2.07 -3.53 13.39
C TRP A 38 -3.19 -2.50 13.24
N LEU A 39 -3.18 -1.76 12.12
CA LEU A 39 -4.16 -0.70 11.85
C LEU A 39 -5.58 -1.24 11.77
N ALA A 40 -5.81 -2.48 11.32
CA ALA A 40 -7.13 -3.08 11.25
C ALA A 40 -7.91 -3.01 12.60
N GLY A 41 -7.20 -3.02 13.73
CA GLY A 41 -7.76 -2.83 15.08
C GLY A 41 -7.64 -1.41 15.64
N HIS A 42 -6.73 -0.58 15.12
CA HIS A 42 -6.28 0.65 15.77
C HIS A 42 -6.39 1.91 14.88
N LEU A 43 -7.20 1.90 13.82
CA LEU A 43 -7.28 3.05 12.90
C LEU A 43 -7.62 4.40 13.57
N ALA A 44 -8.41 4.41 14.65
CA ALA A 44 -8.79 5.62 15.35
C ALA A 44 -7.69 6.17 16.27
N ASP A 45 -6.89 5.28 16.86
CA ASP A 45 -5.71 5.63 17.65
C ASP A 45 -4.54 4.68 17.29
N PRO A 46 -3.83 4.94 16.18
CA PRO A 46 -2.85 3.99 15.65
C PRO A 46 -1.70 3.68 16.59
N MET A 47 -1.39 4.57 17.55
CA MET A 47 -0.28 4.40 18.47
C MET A 47 -0.69 3.68 19.77
N GLU A 48 -1.98 3.51 20.02
CA GLU A 48 -2.50 2.92 21.25
C GLU A 48 -2.14 1.44 21.37
N GLY A 49 -1.38 1.08 22.41
CA GLY A 49 -1.12 -0.33 22.74
C GLY A 49 0.05 -0.98 21.99
N ILE A 50 0.81 -0.24 21.17
CA ILE A 50 2.04 -0.76 20.57
C ILE A 50 3.07 -1.02 21.68
N GLU A 51 3.65 -2.22 21.70
CA GLU A 51 4.75 -2.56 22.61
C GLU A 51 5.99 -1.71 22.29
N ARG A 52 6.57 -1.08 23.31
CA ARG A 52 7.63 -0.07 23.12
C ARG A 52 8.95 -0.64 22.60
N ASP A 53 9.19 -1.92 22.80
CA ASP A 53 10.35 -2.68 22.32
C ASP A 53 10.20 -3.16 20.87
N ASP A 54 8.99 -3.11 20.30
CA ASP A 54 8.77 -3.30 18.86
C ASP A 54 9.07 -2.00 18.08
N GLU A 55 10.35 -1.58 18.14
CA GLU A 55 10.82 -0.32 17.54
C GLU A 55 10.46 -0.21 16.05
N ALA A 56 10.46 -1.34 15.33
CA ALA A 56 10.12 -1.39 13.92
C ALA A 56 8.64 -1.03 13.68
N LEU A 57 7.72 -1.59 14.47
CA LEU A 57 6.29 -1.28 14.37
C LEU A 57 6.01 0.16 14.84
N VAL A 58 6.60 0.58 15.95
CA VAL A 58 6.50 1.97 16.45
C VAL A 58 6.94 2.96 15.36
N SER A 59 8.08 2.71 14.72
CA SER A 59 8.64 3.59 13.68
C SER A 59 7.73 3.67 12.46
N VAL A 60 7.26 2.52 11.92
CA VAL A 60 6.42 2.52 10.72
C VAL A 60 5.06 3.14 11.00
N ILE A 61 4.42 2.86 12.14
CA ILE A 61 3.13 3.45 12.49
C ILE A 61 3.25 4.95 12.73
N SER A 62 4.30 5.40 13.42
CA SER A 62 4.58 6.84 13.57
C SER A 62 4.71 7.52 12.21
N ALA A 63 5.44 6.90 11.28
CA ALA A 63 5.59 7.42 9.93
C ALA A 63 4.27 7.44 9.15
N VAL A 64 3.40 6.43 9.34
CA VAL A 64 2.04 6.38 8.76
C VAL A 64 1.20 7.53 9.30
N VAL A 65 1.13 7.72 10.62
CA VAL A 65 0.39 8.82 11.27
C VAL A 65 0.88 10.17 10.77
N MET A 66 2.20 10.38 10.67
CA MET A 66 2.76 11.62 10.13
C MET A 66 2.41 11.87 8.66
N SER A 67 2.11 10.81 7.89
CA SER A 67 1.67 10.94 6.50
C SER A 67 0.16 11.08 6.35
N ALA A 68 -0.61 10.89 7.42
CA ALA A 68 -2.05 11.05 7.40
C ALA A 68 -2.41 12.51 7.04
N GLY A 69 -3.29 12.67 6.05
CA GLY A 69 -3.69 13.99 5.54
C GLY A 69 -2.75 14.60 4.49
N VAL A 70 -1.66 13.94 4.11
CA VAL A 70 -0.84 14.36 2.95
C VAL A 70 -1.59 14.13 1.63
N GLU A 71 -2.21 12.96 1.51
CA GLU A 71 -3.08 12.61 0.40
C GLU A 71 -4.55 12.82 0.81
N PRO A 72 -5.43 13.28 -0.11
CA PRO A 72 -6.86 13.38 0.17
C PRO A 72 -7.42 12.00 0.52
N ALA A 73 -8.16 11.87 1.63
CA ALA A 73 -8.86 10.64 1.97
C ALA A 73 -10.15 10.49 1.14
N SER A 74 -10.02 10.44 -0.19
CA SER A 74 -11.12 10.23 -1.14
C SER A 74 -11.00 8.87 -1.81
N ARG A 75 -12.14 8.30 -2.22
CA ARG A 75 -12.18 6.98 -2.88
C ARG A 75 -11.29 6.91 -4.12
N GLU A 76 -11.29 7.97 -4.91
CA GLU A 76 -10.51 8.10 -6.14
C GLU A 76 -9.01 8.11 -5.83
N ALA A 77 -8.58 8.86 -4.81
CA ALA A 77 -7.20 8.88 -4.37
C ALA A 77 -6.75 7.51 -3.84
N TYR A 78 -7.64 6.77 -3.17
CA TYR A 78 -7.34 5.41 -2.70
C TYR A 78 -7.14 4.46 -3.86
N ASP A 79 -8.10 4.40 -4.79
CA ASP A 79 -8.02 3.49 -5.93
C ASP A 79 -6.79 3.83 -6.80
N LEU A 80 -6.42 5.11 -6.92
CA LEU A 80 -5.18 5.53 -7.58
C LEU A 80 -3.92 5.05 -6.85
N ASN A 81 -3.85 5.20 -5.52
CA ASN A 81 -2.71 4.72 -4.73
C ASN A 81 -2.59 3.20 -4.74
N LEU A 82 -3.72 2.48 -4.73
CA LEU A 82 -3.76 1.02 -4.84
C LEU A 82 -3.21 0.55 -6.19
N MET A 83 -3.70 1.12 -7.31
CA MET A 83 -3.17 0.81 -8.65
C MET A 83 -1.66 1.07 -8.76
N GLN A 84 -1.18 2.12 -8.08
CA GLN A 84 0.25 2.45 -8.05
C GLN A 84 1.10 1.45 -7.22
N LEU A 85 0.51 0.78 -6.22
CA LEU A 85 1.16 -0.31 -5.49
C LEU A 85 1.14 -1.61 -6.30
N GLU A 86 0.02 -1.91 -6.96
CA GLU A 86 -0.09 -3.03 -7.91
C GLU A 86 0.99 -2.92 -8.99
N GLN A 87 1.21 -1.71 -9.54
CA GLN A 87 2.25 -1.47 -10.52
C GLN A 87 3.65 -1.78 -9.94
N ALA A 88 3.95 -1.28 -8.75
CA ALA A 88 5.24 -1.53 -8.10
C ALA A 88 5.45 -3.00 -7.76
N SER A 89 4.40 -3.74 -7.40
CA SER A 89 4.46 -5.18 -7.16
C SER A 89 4.76 -5.96 -8.45
N LEU A 90 4.07 -5.64 -9.55
CA LEU A 90 4.35 -6.22 -10.86
C LEU A 90 5.77 -5.95 -11.34
N GLU A 91 6.26 -4.71 -11.19
CA GLU A 91 7.63 -4.33 -11.56
C GLU A 91 8.69 -5.10 -10.76
N ARG A 92 8.48 -5.28 -9.45
CA ARG A 92 9.36 -6.11 -8.61
C ARG A 92 9.39 -7.55 -9.11
N ARG A 93 8.24 -8.16 -9.36
CA ARG A 93 8.13 -9.54 -9.84
C ARG A 93 8.82 -9.75 -11.19
N ILE A 94 8.64 -8.83 -12.12
CA ILE A 94 9.33 -8.84 -13.43
C ILE A 94 10.84 -8.78 -13.20
N SER A 95 11.30 -7.83 -12.39
CA SER A 95 12.73 -7.64 -12.11
C SER A 95 13.36 -8.85 -11.40
N GLU A 96 12.61 -9.55 -10.54
CA GLU A 96 13.06 -10.77 -9.87
C GLU A 96 13.28 -11.92 -10.86
N LEU A 97 12.35 -12.10 -11.80
CA LEU A 97 12.48 -13.10 -12.87
C LEU A 97 13.72 -12.81 -13.73
N GLU A 98 13.87 -11.57 -14.18
CA GLU A 98 15.02 -11.14 -14.99
C GLU A 98 16.35 -11.37 -14.26
N ARG A 99 16.43 -11.02 -12.96
CA ARG A 99 17.64 -11.26 -12.14
C ARG A 99 17.94 -12.74 -11.95
N SER A 100 16.92 -13.59 -11.94
CA SER A 100 17.09 -15.04 -11.88
C SER A 100 17.46 -15.68 -13.21
N GLY A 101 17.53 -14.89 -14.30
CA GLY A 101 17.79 -15.38 -15.65
C GLY A 101 16.58 -16.02 -16.33
N ALA A 102 15.38 -15.82 -15.77
CA ALA A 102 14.12 -16.27 -16.34
C ALA A 102 13.47 -15.14 -17.14
N ASP A 103 12.91 -15.47 -18.31
CA ASP A 103 12.13 -14.51 -19.08
C ASP A 103 10.75 -14.30 -18.42
N PRO A 104 10.36 -13.05 -18.11
CA PRO A 104 9.02 -12.77 -17.62
C PRO A 104 7.95 -13.17 -18.66
N PRO A 105 6.87 -13.86 -18.26
CA PRO A 105 5.78 -14.19 -19.17
C PRO A 105 5.20 -12.94 -19.85
N VAL A 106 4.85 -13.06 -21.14
CA VAL A 106 4.21 -11.99 -21.93
C VAL A 106 2.98 -11.39 -21.22
N GLU A 107 2.24 -12.23 -20.48
CA GLU A 107 1.06 -11.78 -19.74
C GLU A 107 1.42 -10.80 -18.60
N LEU A 108 2.56 -10.94 -17.92
CA LEU A 108 3.00 -9.96 -16.92
C LEU A 108 3.26 -8.60 -17.55
N HIS A 109 3.90 -8.57 -18.72
CA HIS A 109 4.13 -7.32 -19.45
C HIS A 109 2.82 -6.70 -19.95
N ARG A 110 1.85 -7.52 -20.39
CA ARG A 110 0.52 -7.04 -20.75
C ARG A 110 -0.19 -6.42 -19.55
N GLN A 111 -0.19 -7.09 -18.40
CA GLN A 111 -0.80 -6.59 -17.16
C GLN A 111 -0.18 -5.26 -16.74
N ARG A 112 1.15 -5.16 -16.75
CA ARG A 112 1.87 -3.90 -16.46
C ARG A 112 1.41 -2.77 -17.37
N ASN A 113 1.33 -3.00 -18.67
CA ASN A 113 0.95 -1.96 -19.63
C ASN A 113 -0.52 -1.51 -19.44
N LEU A 114 -1.45 -2.46 -19.27
CA LEU A 114 -2.86 -2.17 -19.02
C LEU A 114 -3.05 -1.36 -17.73
N LEU A 115 -2.31 -1.70 -16.67
CA LEU A 115 -2.35 -0.98 -15.42
C LEU A 115 -1.78 0.45 -15.55
N ALA A 116 -0.67 0.61 -16.28
CA ALA A 116 -0.09 1.92 -16.55
C ALA A 116 -1.09 2.84 -17.29
N GLU A 117 -1.79 2.32 -18.31
CA GLU A 117 -2.84 3.08 -19.01
C GLU A 117 -4.00 3.48 -18.07
N ARG A 118 -4.45 2.58 -17.19
CA ARG A 118 -5.50 2.88 -16.20
C ARG A 118 -5.06 3.99 -15.24
N ILE A 119 -3.82 3.96 -14.77
CA ILE A 119 -3.25 5.00 -13.88
C ILE A 119 -3.21 6.36 -14.59
N VAL A 120 -2.81 6.40 -15.86
CA VAL A 120 -2.78 7.65 -16.65
C VAL A 120 -4.19 8.22 -16.79
N ARG A 121 -5.17 7.37 -17.12
CA ARG A 121 -6.59 7.80 -17.23
C ARG A 121 -7.16 8.31 -15.91
N ALA A 122 -6.81 7.69 -14.79
CA ALA A 122 -7.28 8.09 -13.46
C ALA A 122 -6.67 9.41 -12.95
N ARG A 123 -5.60 9.91 -13.59
CA ARG A 123 -4.95 11.19 -13.27
C ARG A 123 -5.36 12.34 -14.18
N SER A 124 -6.08 12.04 -15.27
CA SER A 124 -6.53 13.00 -16.28
C SER A 124 -7.86 13.62 -15.86
#